data_AF-A0A1Y6LSB7-F1
#
_entry.id   AF-A0A1Y6LSB7-F1
#
_cell.length_a   1.000
_cell.length_b   1.000
_cell.length_c   1.000
_cell.angle_alpha   90.00
_cell.angle_beta   90.00
_cell.angle_gamma   90.00
#
_symmetry.space_group_name_H-M   'P 1'
#
loop_
_entity.id
_entity.type
_entity.pdbx_description
1 polymer ?
#
loop_
_entity_poly.entity_id
_entity_poly.type
_entity_poly.pdbx_seq_one_letter_code
_entity_poly.pdbx_strand_id
1 'polypeptide(L)'
;MRLLQWALLGFTAIVAADLNNTGESRNVLKSAFIPPKHFRNVNLVRNINLEKSYPRETVNVVIENIDQKAQSEYFIPFEQGLIGRIGGLEVKDKKQPDRTGFRTDVVGIDPFSTTEYYKITLPTPLPPNEQLTISITYVVLSALEPLPAQIQQNDKQYVQHTFSAYAPSAYTTKQQKTKLKLPTTDVPDAVKLPASLNAEGKEDPQKQGPTYTYGPYTDLEAGAVQEVSVRYEFTKPLTHGKLLERDIEVSHWGGNIATEERHWLTNRAATLKNHFSRVLFQQSSYYNPPSSALKEMKFPLIVGSADAYFIDDIGNVSTSRFRTNLREADLSLKPRYPIYGGWNYNFRVGWNGELENFLRKTKSGSDNFVLKVPFFEGPKQGEGMEYEKVVTRVILPEGATNVHFETTVPIVSDTISLTKTFMDTVGRTTLTVTAVNVVDELRDRDLIVTYDYPFAARFRKPLTIFAGVLVLFVASWVVGNLDVSIGKQKRA
;
A
#
# COMPACT_ATOMS: atom_id res chain seq x y z
N MET A 1 -30.51 -39.90 -45.91
CA MET A 1 -29.38 -40.63 -45.28
C MET A 1 -28.53 -39.63 -44.50
N ARG A 2 -28.52 -39.78 -43.15
CA ARG A 2 -27.52 -39.27 -42.16
C ARG A 2 -27.28 -37.75 -42.19
N LEU A 3 -27.90 -36.90 -41.36
CA LEU A 3 -27.87 -36.82 -39.88
C LEU A 3 -26.47 -37.09 -39.30
N LEU A 4 -25.74 -36.02 -39.01
CA LEU A 4 -24.61 -36.04 -38.07
C LEU A 4 -24.75 -34.83 -37.13
N GLN A 5 -25.02 -35.19 -35.88
CA GLN A 5 -25.18 -34.34 -34.71
C GLN A 5 -23.85 -33.67 -34.38
N TRP A 6 -23.86 -32.35 -34.16
CA TRP A 6 -22.86 -31.68 -33.33
C TRP A 6 -23.61 -30.92 -32.25
N ALA A 7 -23.63 -31.51 -31.06
CA ALA A 7 -24.12 -30.92 -29.82
C ALA A 7 -22.92 -30.66 -28.91
N LEU A 8 -23.08 -29.62 -28.08
CA LEU A 8 -22.29 -29.26 -26.90
C LEU A 8 -20.88 -28.68 -27.12
N LEU A 9 -20.76 -27.37 -26.86
CA LEU A 9 -20.01 -26.88 -25.70
C LEU A 9 -20.35 -25.39 -25.49
N GLY A 10 -21.38 -25.13 -24.69
CA GLY A 10 -21.60 -23.82 -24.12
C GLY A 10 -20.53 -23.56 -23.06
N PHE A 11 -19.60 -22.66 -23.34
CA PHE A 11 -18.71 -22.11 -22.34
C PHE A 11 -19.51 -21.15 -21.45
N THR A 12 -20.03 -21.66 -20.34
CA THR A 12 -20.39 -20.83 -19.20
C THR A 12 -19.11 -20.22 -18.63
N ALA A 13 -18.88 -18.93 -18.91
CA ALA A 13 -17.87 -18.17 -18.20
C ALA A 13 -18.31 -18.00 -16.75
N ILE A 14 -17.85 -18.90 -15.88
CA ILE A 14 -17.88 -18.70 -14.44
C ILE A 14 -16.90 -17.56 -14.16
N VAL A 15 -17.43 -16.39 -13.83
CA VAL A 15 -16.65 -15.29 -13.25
C VAL A 15 -16.24 -15.77 -11.85
N ALA A 16 -15.09 -16.43 -11.78
CA ALA A 16 -14.40 -16.62 -10.51
C ALA A 16 -13.85 -15.25 -10.10
N ALA A 17 -14.29 -14.75 -8.95
CA ALA A 17 -13.61 -13.65 -8.30
C ALA A 17 -12.19 -14.13 -7.99
N ASP A 18 -11.18 -13.48 -8.57
CA ASP A 18 -9.78 -13.70 -8.20
C ASP A 18 -9.61 -13.33 -6.73
N LEU A 19 -9.60 -14.35 -5.87
CA LEU A 19 -9.16 -14.24 -4.49
C LEU A 19 -7.64 -14.02 -4.50
N ASN A 20 -7.20 -13.04 -3.72
CA ASN A 20 -5.80 -12.63 -3.52
C ASN A 20 -4.94 -13.80 -3.00
N ASN A 21 -4.51 -14.67 -3.91
CA ASN A 21 -3.51 -15.68 -3.63
C ASN A 21 -2.13 -15.03 -3.81
N THR A 22 -1.60 -14.52 -2.71
CA THR A 22 -0.19 -14.19 -2.53
C THR A 22 0.67 -15.31 -3.11
N GLY A 23 1.58 -15.00 -4.03
CA GLY A 23 2.45 -15.96 -4.73
C GLY A 23 3.50 -16.66 -3.85
N GLU A 24 3.47 -16.44 -2.53
CA GLU A 24 4.18 -17.30 -1.60
C GLU A 24 3.28 -18.48 -1.23
N SER A 25 3.79 -19.70 -1.40
CA SER A 25 3.17 -20.93 -0.90
C SER A 25 3.00 -20.82 0.61
N ARG A 26 1.88 -20.23 1.07
CA ARG A 26 1.54 -20.16 2.49
C ARG A 26 1.44 -21.60 3.00
N ASN A 27 2.26 -21.93 4.00
CA ASN A 27 2.28 -23.26 4.60
C ASN A 27 0.87 -23.64 5.05
N VAL A 28 0.24 -24.59 4.38
CA VAL A 28 -1.06 -25.11 4.77
C VAL A 28 -0.86 -26.03 5.96
N LEU A 29 -1.52 -25.71 7.06
CA LEU A 29 -1.42 -26.48 8.29
C LEU A 29 -2.18 -27.80 8.16
N LYS A 30 -1.62 -28.88 8.72
CA LYS A 30 -2.19 -30.23 8.65
C LYS A 30 -3.37 -30.44 9.62
N SER A 31 -3.58 -29.51 10.55
CA SER A 31 -4.60 -29.56 11.59
C SER A 31 -4.89 -28.15 12.11
N ALA A 32 -6.00 -27.99 12.82
CA ALA A 32 -6.37 -26.71 13.40
C ALA A 32 -5.28 -26.19 14.37
N PHE A 33 -4.82 -24.95 14.19
CA PHE A 33 -3.82 -24.35 15.06
C PHE A 33 -4.48 -23.77 16.31
N ILE A 34 -4.03 -24.24 17.48
CA ILE A 34 -4.48 -23.74 18.77
C ILE A 34 -3.30 -23.00 19.41
N PRO A 35 -3.41 -21.67 19.62
CA PRO A 35 -2.37 -20.90 20.29
C PRO A 35 -2.08 -21.47 21.69
N PRO A 36 -0.79 -21.63 22.07
CA PRO A 36 -0.42 -22.00 23.43
C PRO A 36 -0.89 -20.96 24.44
N LYS A 37 -1.58 -21.39 25.50
CA LYS A 37 -2.18 -20.52 26.53
C LYS A 37 -1.17 -20.07 27.59
N HIS A 38 -0.04 -19.52 27.16
CA HIS A 38 1.05 -19.09 28.04
C HIS A 38 0.83 -17.71 28.67
N PHE A 39 0.00 -16.87 28.06
CA PHE A 39 -0.23 -15.51 28.48
C PHE A 39 -1.66 -15.30 28.95
N ARG A 40 -1.83 -14.29 29.80
CA ARG A 40 -3.12 -13.72 30.20
C ARG A 40 -3.09 -12.22 29.97
N ASN A 41 -4.18 -11.67 29.44
CA ASN A 41 -4.30 -10.21 29.28
C ASN A 41 -4.88 -9.61 30.55
N VAL A 42 -4.10 -8.80 31.25
CA VAL A 42 -4.51 -8.14 32.50
C VAL A 42 -5.40 -6.93 32.19
N ASN A 43 -5.01 -6.13 31.22
CA ASN A 43 -5.76 -4.96 30.76
C ASN A 43 -5.55 -4.77 29.27
N LEU A 44 -6.64 -4.61 28.52
CA LEU A 44 -6.63 -4.44 27.08
C LEU A 44 -7.47 -3.21 26.69
N VAL A 45 -6.84 -2.26 26.03
CA VAL A 45 -7.50 -1.06 25.48
C VAL A 45 -7.36 -1.06 23.97
N ARG A 46 -8.47 -1.32 23.27
CA ARG A 46 -8.56 -1.26 21.81
C ARG A 46 -9.06 0.13 21.40
N ASN A 47 -8.32 0.82 20.55
CA ASN A 47 -8.77 2.08 19.95
C ASN A 47 -8.92 1.87 18.43
N ILE A 48 -10.09 2.20 17.88
CA ILE A 48 -10.40 2.16 16.45
C ILE A 48 -10.58 3.60 15.98
N ASN A 49 -9.69 4.08 15.13
CA ASN A 49 -9.80 5.40 14.51
C ASN A 49 -10.44 5.27 13.12
N LEU A 50 -11.56 5.97 12.94
CA LEU A 50 -12.40 5.97 11.74
C LEU A 50 -12.42 7.33 11.03
N GLU A 51 -11.47 8.22 11.34
CA GLU A 51 -11.35 9.57 10.75
C GLU A 51 -10.90 9.57 9.29
N LYS A 52 -10.27 8.48 8.85
CA LYS A 52 -9.77 8.24 7.49
C LYS A 52 -10.63 7.22 6.74
N SER A 53 -10.35 7.03 5.45
CA SER A 53 -11.01 6.10 4.52
C SER A 53 -10.75 4.62 4.82
N TYR A 54 -9.87 4.35 5.78
CA TYR A 54 -9.58 3.02 6.32
C TYR A 54 -9.54 3.09 7.86
N PRO A 55 -10.03 2.07 8.59
CA PRO A 55 -9.88 1.97 10.04
C PRO A 55 -8.42 1.72 10.44
N ARG A 56 -7.95 2.50 11.42
CA ARG A 56 -6.68 2.25 12.11
C ARG A 56 -6.96 1.72 13.50
N GLU A 57 -6.46 0.54 13.79
CA GLU A 57 -6.61 -0.10 15.09
C GLU A 57 -5.32 -0.02 15.90
N THR A 58 -5.47 0.30 17.18
CA THR A 58 -4.37 0.28 18.14
C THR A 58 -4.81 -0.46 19.40
N VAL A 59 -4.29 -1.67 19.56
CA VAL A 59 -4.53 -2.53 20.72
C VAL A 59 -3.37 -2.36 21.70
N ASN A 60 -3.64 -1.72 22.83
CA ASN A 60 -2.70 -1.63 23.94
C ASN A 60 -3.04 -2.72 24.93
N VAL A 61 -2.15 -3.71 25.09
CA VAL A 61 -2.40 -4.85 25.96
C VAL A 61 -1.27 -5.03 26.97
N VAL A 62 -1.65 -5.25 28.22
CA VAL A 62 -0.76 -5.67 29.30
C VAL A 62 -0.82 -7.19 29.36
N ILE A 63 0.22 -7.84 28.85
CA ILE A 63 0.36 -9.30 28.86
C ILE A 63 1.09 -9.71 30.14
N GLU A 64 0.63 -10.79 30.75
CA GLU A 64 1.22 -11.44 31.93
C GLU A 64 1.57 -12.89 31.56
N ASN A 65 2.81 -13.31 31.82
CA ASN A 65 3.20 -14.70 31.61
C ASN A 65 2.69 -15.55 32.79
N ILE A 66 1.79 -16.50 32.50
CA ILE A 66 1.22 -17.43 33.50
C ILE A 66 1.90 -18.81 33.47
N ASP A 67 2.83 -19.02 32.55
CA ASP A 67 3.59 -20.26 32.47
C ASP A 67 4.80 -20.26 33.43
N GLN A 68 5.29 -21.45 33.78
CA GLN A 68 6.48 -21.64 34.61
C GLN A 68 7.79 -21.32 33.88
N LYS A 69 7.75 -21.27 32.54
CA LYS A 69 8.91 -20.97 31.69
C LYS A 69 8.81 -19.56 31.13
N ALA A 70 9.96 -19.00 30.76
CA ALA A 70 9.98 -17.73 30.04
C ALA A 70 9.43 -17.93 28.62
N GLN A 71 8.54 -17.02 28.19
CA GLN A 71 7.78 -17.17 26.94
C GLN A 71 7.98 -15.97 26.03
N SER A 72 8.03 -16.20 24.72
CA SER A 72 8.35 -15.16 23.73
C SER A 72 7.35 -15.04 22.58
N GLU A 73 6.38 -15.95 22.47
CA GLU A 73 5.44 -15.99 21.35
C GLU A 73 4.02 -15.59 21.79
N TYR A 74 3.51 -14.50 21.24
CA TYR A 74 2.17 -14.00 21.51
C TYR A 74 1.32 -14.02 20.22
N PHE A 75 0.07 -14.47 20.28
CA PHE A 75 -0.78 -14.64 19.09
C PHE A 75 -1.97 -13.66 19.09
N ILE A 76 -2.28 -13.09 17.92
CA ILE A 76 -3.46 -12.24 17.70
C ILE A 76 -4.39 -12.93 16.70
N PRO A 77 -5.67 -13.16 17.06
CA PRO A 77 -6.65 -13.74 16.14
C PRO A 77 -7.25 -12.70 15.21
N PHE A 78 -7.53 -13.14 13.99
CA PHE A 78 -8.31 -12.43 12.98
C PHE A 78 -9.31 -13.39 12.34
N GLU A 79 -10.46 -12.86 11.92
CA GLU A 79 -11.40 -13.63 11.11
C GLU A 79 -10.75 -14.06 9.79
N GLN A 80 -11.10 -15.24 9.30
CA GLN A 80 -10.57 -15.79 8.07
C GLN A 80 -10.70 -14.81 6.89
N GLY A 81 -9.61 -14.61 6.15
CA GLY A 81 -9.55 -13.70 5.00
C GLY A 81 -9.35 -12.23 5.37
N LEU A 82 -9.49 -11.85 6.64
CA LEU A 82 -9.20 -10.49 7.10
C LEU A 82 -7.70 -10.19 7.04
N ILE A 83 -6.82 -11.18 7.31
CA ILE A 83 -5.36 -11.03 7.19
C ILE A 83 -4.95 -10.55 5.79
N GLY A 84 -5.65 -10.99 4.75
CA GLY A 84 -5.41 -10.56 3.38
C GLY A 84 -5.62 -9.05 3.14
N ARG A 85 -6.29 -8.36 4.06
CA ARG A 85 -6.55 -6.90 4.02
C ARG A 85 -5.85 -6.13 5.13
N ILE A 86 -5.02 -6.79 5.95
CA ILE A 86 -4.29 -6.12 7.03
C ILE A 86 -3.03 -5.48 6.45
N GLY A 87 -2.86 -4.19 6.75
CA GLY A 87 -1.70 -3.40 6.39
C GLY A 87 -0.95 -2.88 7.61
N GLY A 88 0.34 -2.59 7.43
CA GLY A 88 1.14 -1.81 8.38
C GLY A 88 1.18 -2.35 9.82
N LEU A 89 1.14 -3.67 10.01
CA LEU A 89 1.15 -4.26 11.35
C LEU A 89 2.49 -3.97 12.04
N GLU A 90 2.42 -3.24 13.15
CA GLU A 90 3.55 -2.82 13.96
C GLU A 90 3.32 -3.16 15.43
N VAL A 91 4.36 -3.65 16.09
CA VAL A 91 4.34 -3.94 17.53
C VAL A 91 5.47 -3.19 18.20
N LYS A 92 5.14 -2.44 19.26
CA LYS A 92 6.10 -1.68 20.06
C LYS A 92 5.87 -1.90 21.53
N ASP A 93 6.92 -1.80 22.33
CA ASP A 93 6.78 -1.69 23.78
C ASP A 93 6.26 -0.28 24.11
N LYS A 94 5.13 -0.21 24.81
CA LYS A 94 4.50 1.09 25.12
C LYS A 94 5.32 1.90 26.13
N LYS A 95 6.04 1.24 27.03
CA LYS A 95 6.86 1.90 28.06
C LYS A 95 8.24 2.25 27.52
N GLN A 96 8.74 1.48 26.55
CA GLN A 96 10.04 1.69 25.91
C GLN A 96 9.91 1.68 24.37
N PRO A 97 9.46 2.78 23.75
CA PRO A 97 9.21 2.83 22.30
C PRO A 97 10.43 2.53 21.42
N ASP A 98 11.64 2.79 21.92
CA ASP A 98 12.92 2.57 21.23
C ASP A 98 13.35 1.10 21.22
N ARG A 99 12.64 0.23 21.96
CA ARG A 99 12.93 -1.20 21.99
C ARG A 99 12.55 -1.85 20.67
N THR A 100 13.56 -2.22 19.89
CA THR A 100 13.41 -2.89 18.59
C THR A 100 13.42 -4.42 18.73
N GLY A 101 13.13 -5.13 17.64
CA GLY A 101 13.26 -6.59 17.55
C GLY A 101 11.97 -7.39 17.69
N PHE A 102 10.81 -6.74 17.79
CA PHE A 102 9.53 -7.43 17.61
C PHE A 102 9.43 -7.94 16.17
N ARG A 103 9.11 -9.23 16.01
CA ARG A 103 8.87 -9.84 14.71
C ARG A 103 7.43 -10.32 14.60
N THR A 104 6.85 -10.20 13.41
CA THR A 104 5.44 -10.49 13.16
C THR A 104 5.34 -11.41 11.96
N ASP A 105 4.85 -12.62 12.17
CA ASP A 105 4.71 -13.64 11.13
C ASP A 105 3.26 -14.09 11.05
N VAL A 106 2.76 -14.38 9.86
CA VAL A 106 1.45 -15.03 9.70
C VAL A 106 1.61 -16.51 10.06
N VAL A 107 0.81 -17.00 10.99
CA VAL A 107 0.67 -18.43 11.22
C VAL A 107 0.02 -19.02 9.97
N GLY A 108 0.56 -20.12 9.43
CA GLY A 108 0.15 -20.70 8.15
C GLY A 108 -1.37 -20.84 7.97
N ILE A 109 -1.83 -20.99 6.72
CA ILE A 109 -3.27 -21.10 6.45
C ILE A 109 -3.80 -22.37 7.11
N ASP A 110 -4.77 -22.19 7.99
CA ASP A 110 -5.52 -23.25 8.62
C ASP A 110 -6.86 -23.43 7.90
N PRO A 111 -7.01 -24.42 7.01
CA PRO A 111 -8.27 -24.64 6.30
C PRO A 111 -9.38 -25.19 7.20
N PHE A 112 -9.06 -25.55 8.44
CA PHE A 112 -10.00 -26.15 9.40
C PHE A 112 -10.53 -25.14 10.43
N SER A 113 -9.99 -23.92 10.45
CA SER A 113 -10.36 -22.86 11.40
C SER A 113 -10.94 -21.64 10.67
N THR A 114 -11.96 -21.02 11.27
CA THR A 114 -12.51 -19.72 10.84
C THR A 114 -11.68 -18.53 11.34
N THR A 115 -10.59 -18.80 12.08
CA THR A 115 -9.71 -17.81 12.69
C THR A 115 -8.28 -18.04 12.23
N GLU A 116 -7.66 -16.99 11.70
CA GLU A 116 -6.25 -16.94 11.35
C GLU A 116 -5.47 -16.17 12.42
N TYR A 117 -4.15 -16.41 12.53
CA TYR A 117 -3.34 -15.81 13.58
C TYR A 117 -2.11 -15.09 13.04
N TYR A 118 -1.80 -13.93 13.62
CA TYR A 118 -0.46 -13.37 13.60
C TYR A 118 0.31 -13.80 14.84
N LYS A 119 1.52 -14.31 14.63
CA LYS A 119 2.51 -14.57 15.68
C LYS A 119 3.39 -13.36 15.88
N ILE A 120 3.46 -12.88 17.11
CA ILE A 120 4.36 -11.83 17.57
C ILE A 120 5.46 -12.48 18.40
N THR A 121 6.71 -12.33 17.93
CA THR A 121 7.89 -12.78 18.68
C THR A 121 8.45 -11.59 19.46
N LEU A 122 8.52 -11.72 20.78
CA LEU A 122 9.09 -10.74 21.69
C LEU A 122 10.63 -10.72 21.56
N PRO A 123 11.29 -9.55 21.61
CA PRO A 123 12.74 -9.46 21.51
C PRO A 123 13.47 -10.09 22.71
N THR A 124 12.82 -10.12 23.88
CA THR A 124 13.34 -10.80 25.08
C THR A 124 12.22 -11.66 25.64
N PRO A 125 12.47 -12.94 25.96
CA PRO A 125 11.49 -13.79 26.60
C PRO A 125 10.99 -13.18 27.92
N LEU A 126 9.67 -13.17 28.13
CA LEU A 126 9.04 -12.66 29.34
C LEU A 126 9.13 -13.71 30.45
N PRO A 127 9.77 -13.44 31.59
CA PRO A 127 9.83 -14.34 32.73
C PRO A 127 8.45 -14.68 33.31
N PRO A 128 8.33 -15.80 34.05
CA PRO A 128 7.09 -16.15 34.76
C PRO A 128 6.60 -15.03 35.69
N ASN A 129 5.28 -14.78 35.68
CA ASN A 129 4.60 -13.75 36.47
C ASN A 129 5.02 -12.29 36.18
N GLU A 130 5.85 -12.05 35.18
CA GLU A 130 6.19 -10.70 34.75
C GLU A 130 5.16 -10.15 33.75
N GLN A 131 5.03 -8.82 33.70
CA GLN A 131 4.11 -8.12 32.82
C GLN A 131 4.84 -7.25 31.80
N LEU A 132 4.37 -7.28 30.57
CA LEU A 132 4.84 -6.43 29.48
C LEU A 132 3.66 -5.67 28.87
N THR A 133 3.86 -4.38 28.54
CA THR A 133 2.82 -3.58 27.87
C THR A 133 3.20 -3.42 26.41
N ILE A 134 2.52 -4.15 25.53
CA ILE A 134 2.73 -4.05 24.09
C ILE A 134 1.62 -3.22 23.44
N SER A 135 2.00 -2.44 22.44
CA SER A 135 1.10 -1.66 21.59
C SER A 135 1.16 -2.23 20.18
N ILE A 136 0.08 -2.86 19.77
CA ILE A 136 -0.09 -3.45 18.44
C ILE A 136 -0.91 -2.45 17.61
N THR A 137 -0.37 -2.01 16.49
CA THR A 137 -1.05 -1.12 15.54
C THR A 137 -1.17 -1.80 14.20
N TYR A 138 -2.35 -1.74 13.58
CA TYR A 138 -2.55 -2.20 12.22
C TYR A 138 -3.68 -1.40 11.56
N VAL A 139 -3.75 -1.46 10.24
CA VAL A 139 -4.85 -0.89 9.46
C VAL A 139 -5.59 -2.01 8.75
N VAL A 140 -6.90 -1.83 8.59
CA VAL A 140 -7.74 -2.80 7.86
C VAL A 140 -8.19 -2.14 6.58
N LEU A 141 -7.64 -2.60 5.45
CA LEU A 141 -8.01 -2.04 4.16
C LEU A 141 -9.42 -2.44 3.80
N SER A 142 -10.09 -1.56 3.08
CA SER A 142 -11.39 -1.81 2.49
C SER A 142 -12.51 -2.24 3.46
N ALA A 143 -12.40 -1.87 4.73
CA ALA A 143 -13.33 -2.26 5.80
C ALA A 143 -14.55 -1.33 5.99
N LEU A 144 -14.58 -0.18 5.30
CA LEU A 144 -15.72 0.73 5.32
C LEU A 144 -16.65 0.45 4.14
N GLU A 145 -17.94 0.32 4.43
CA GLU A 145 -18.98 0.04 3.43
C GLU A 145 -20.03 1.16 3.41
N PRO A 146 -20.36 1.75 2.25
CA PRO A 146 -21.39 2.78 2.19
C PRO A 146 -22.79 2.22 2.46
N LEU A 147 -23.54 2.84 3.38
CA LEU A 147 -24.92 2.47 3.68
C LEU A 147 -25.80 3.72 3.83
N PRO A 148 -26.70 4.03 2.87
CA PRO A 148 -27.06 3.22 1.70
C PRO A 148 -25.95 3.14 0.64
N ALA A 149 -25.93 2.04 -0.13
CA ALA A 149 -24.98 1.82 -1.22
C ALA A 149 -25.15 2.82 -2.39
N GLN A 150 -26.31 3.47 -2.48
CA GLN A 150 -26.67 4.44 -3.50
C GLN A 150 -27.18 5.74 -2.88
N ILE A 151 -26.62 6.88 -3.30
CA ILE A 151 -27.00 8.23 -2.83
C ILE A 151 -27.24 9.18 -4.01
N GLN A 152 -27.98 10.28 -3.81
CA GLN A 152 -28.01 11.35 -4.82
C GLN A 152 -26.67 12.10 -4.84
N GLN A 153 -26.42 12.83 -5.92
CA GLN A 153 -25.13 13.51 -6.15
C GLN A 153 -24.74 14.53 -5.07
N ASN A 154 -25.72 15.13 -4.39
CA ASN A 154 -25.53 16.15 -3.36
C ASN A 154 -25.89 15.65 -1.95
N ASP A 155 -26.21 14.37 -1.80
CA ASP A 155 -26.55 13.80 -0.50
C ASP A 155 -25.28 13.59 0.34
N LYS A 156 -25.45 13.63 1.66
CA LYS A 156 -24.42 13.17 2.59
C LYS A 156 -24.17 11.68 2.41
N GLN A 157 -22.91 11.28 2.56
CA GLN A 157 -22.53 9.87 2.57
C GLN A 157 -22.43 9.38 4.01
N TYR A 158 -23.02 8.20 4.26
CA TYR A 158 -22.85 7.46 5.49
C TYR A 158 -22.16 6.14 5.18
N VAL A 159 -21.22 5.76 6.05
CA VAL A 159 -20.50 4.49 5.96
C VAL A 159 -20.74 3.68 7.21
N GLN A 160 -20.80 2.37 7.06
CA GLN A 160 -20.88 1.41 8.13
C GLN A 160 -19.50 0.78 8.35
N HIS A 161 -19.13 0.66 9.61
CA HIS A 161 -18.01 -0.15 10.05
C HIS A 161 -18.54 -1.24 10.99
N THR A 162 -18.30 -2.50 10.62
CA THR A 162 -18.65 -3.68 11.41
C THR A 162 -17.41 -4.17 12.15
N PHE A 163 -17.54 -4.41 13.46
CA PHE A 163 -16.43 -4.84 14.31
C PHE A 163 -16.96 -5.60 15.54
N SER A 164 -16.07 -6.20 16.31
CA SER A 164 -16.43 -6.79 17.61
C SER A 164 -16.23 -5.77 18.74
N ALA A 165 -17.23 -5.60 19.61
CA ALA A 165 -17.13 -4.80 20.82
C ALA A 165 -16.06 -5.34 21.77
N TYR A 166 -15.93 -6.67 21.83
CA TYR A 166 -14.81 -7.36 22.46
C TYR A 166 -13.59 -7.32 21.54
N ALA A 167 -12.44 -6.97 22.09
CA ALA A 167 -11.20 -7.00 21.36
C ALA A 167 -10.82 -8.45 21.01
N PRO A 168 -10.42 -8.71 19.75
CA PRO A 168 -10.02 -10.04 19.33
C PRO A 168 -8.77 -10.48 20.12
N SER A 169 -8.87 -11.61 20.81
CA SER A 169 -7.78 -12.13 21.64
C SER A 169 -7.73 -13.66 21.68
N ALA A 170 -6.52 -14.22 21.58
CA ALA A 170 -6.27 -15.65 21.73
C ALA A 170 -6.17 -16.10 23.19
N TYR A 171 -6.28 -15.16 24.14
CA TYR A 171 -6.04 -15.37 25.57
C TYR A 171 -7.19 -14.83 26.41
N THR A 172 -7.35 -15.39 27.61
CA THR A 172 -8.30 -14.86 28.61
C THR A 172 -7.95 -13.43 28.97
N THR A 173 -8.95 -12.56 29.00
CA THR A 173 -8.76 -11.13 29.22
C THR A 173 -9.54 -10.67 30.45
N LYS A 174 -8.81 -10.24 31.49
CA LYS A 174 -9.38 -9.82 32.79
C LYS A 174 -10.20 -8.55 32.67
N GLN A 175 -9.67 -7.55 31.96
CA GLN A 175 -10.35 -6.27 31.76
C GLN A 175 -10.10 -5.78 30.34
N GLN A 176 -11.15 -5.34 29.66
CA GLN A 176 -11.01 -4.72 28.36
C GLN A 176 -12.00 -3.60 28.10
N LYS A 177 -11.62 -2.70 27.20
CA LYS A 177 -12.51 -1.67 26.65
C LYS A 177 -12.15 -1.35 25.21
N THR A 178 -13.17 -1.03 24.41
CA THR A 178 -13.03 -0.64 23.02
C THR A 178 -13.50 0.79 22.83
N LYS A 179 -12.66 1.64 22.25
CA LYS A 179 -12.96 3.04 21.98
C LYS A 179 -12.94 3.29 20.48
N LEU A 180 -13.95 3.97 19.98
CA LEU A 180 -14.04 4.39 18.59
C LEU A 180 -13.94 5.90 18.52
N LYS A 181 -13.14 6.40 17.59
CA LYS A 181 -13.02 7.81 17.26
C LYS A 181 -13.58 8.05 15.87
N LEU A 182 -14.67 8.82 15.80
CA LEU A 182 -15.35 9.16 14.55
C LEU A 182 -14.92 10.56 14.05
N PRO A 183 -15.05 10.84 12.74
CA PRO A 183 -14.73 12.16 12.19
C PRO A 183 -15.74 13.24 12.59
N THR A 184 -16.99 12.85 12.83
CA THR A 184 -18.11 13.76 13.15
C THR A 184 -18.97 13.17 14.27
N THR A 185 -19.90 13.96 14.79
CA THR A 185 -20.89 13.53 15.80
C THR A 185 -22.20 13.03 15.18
N ASP A 186 -22.35 13.12 13.85
CA ASP A 186 -23.50 12.65 13.07
C ASP A 186 -23.40 11.13 12.88
N VAL A 187 -24.14 10.40 13.71
CA VAL A 187 -24.15 8.94 13.78
C VAL A 187 -25.60 8.48 13.77
N PRO A 188 -26.16 8.16 12.59
CA PRO A 188 -27.55 7.75 12.48
C PRO A 188 -27.87 6.43 13.19
N ASP A 189 -26.90 5.51 13.25
CA ASP A 189 -27.11 4.19 13.83
C ASP A 189 -25.84 3.67 14.52
N ALA A 190 -26.01 3.10 15.70
CA ALA A 190 -24.95 2.46 16.47
C ALA A 190 -25.59 1.37 17.32
N VAL A 191 -25.11 0.14 17.17
CA VAL A 191 -25.63 -1.01 17.92
C VAL A 191 -25.42 -0.78 19.41
N LYS A 192 -26.53 -0.81 20.17
CA LYS A 192 -26.51 -0.70 21.62
C LYS A 192 -26.41 -2.08 22.25
N LEU A 193 -25.57 -2.20 23.28
CA LEU A 193 -25.46 -3.41 24.09
C LEU A 193 -26.08 -3.17 25.47
N PRO A 194 -26.76 -4.19 26.05
CA PRO A 194 -27.44 -4.05 27.32
C PRO A 194 -26.47 -3.78 28.48
N ALA A 195 -26.95 -3.03 29.47
CA ALA A 195 -26.19 -2.67 30.67
C ALA A 195 -25.67 -3.87 31.47
N SER A 196 -26.28 -5.04 31.34
CA SER A 196 -25.86 -6.27 32.00
C SER A 196 -24.49 -6.80 31.54
N LEU A 197 -24.06 -6.46 30.32
CA LEU A 197 -22.77 -6.88 29.79
C LEU A 197 -21.62 -6.00 30.29
N ASN A 198 -21.91 -4.73 30.61
CA ASN A 198 -20.90 -3.78 31.07
C ASN A 198 -20.68 -3.93 32.58
N ALA A 199 -19.43 -4.00 33.02
CA ALA A 199 -19.09 -4.11 34.45
C ALA A 199 -19.52 -2.88 35.27
N GLU A 200 -19.74 -1.73 34.63
CA GLU A 200 -20.27 -0.51 35.27
C GLU A 200 -21.80 -0.44 35.30
N GLY A 201 -22.51 -1.43 34.75
CA GLY A 201 -23.97 -1.44 34.73
C GLY A 201 -24.59 -0.34 33.85
N LYS A 202 -23.88 0.10 32.81
CA LYS A 202 -24.31 1.14 31.88
C LYS A 202 -24.53 0.56 30.48
N GLU A 203 -25.49 1.09 29.75
CA GLU A 203 -25.67 0.75 28.33
C GLU A 203 -24.46 1.20 27.51
N ASP A 204 -24.02 0.35 26.60
CA ASP A 204 -22.99 0.70 25.62
C ASP A 204 -23.64 1.04 24.27
N PRO A 205 -23.03 1.90 23.45
CA PRO A 205 -21.80 2.65 23.73
C PRO A 205 -22.03 3.92 24.56
N GLN A 206 -21.09 4.24 25.44
CA GLN A 206 -21.00 5.55 26.09
C GLN A 206 -20.47 6.59 25.11
N LYS A 207 -21.28 7.62 24.84
CA LYS A 207 -20.95 8.70 23.90
C LYS A 207 -20.31 9.90 24.61
N GLN A 208 -19.12 10.29 24.14
CA GLN A 208 -18.44 11.52 24.55
C GLN A 208 -17.96 12.29 23.30
N GLY A 209 -18.75 13.27 22.86
CA GLY A 209 -18.48 13.99 21.61
C GLY A 209 -18.43 13.04 20.41
N PRO A 210 -17.33 12.99 19.62
CA PRO A 210 -17.15 12.05 18.52
C PRO A 210 -16.62 10.67 18.95
N THR A 211 -16.41 10.44 20.26
CA THR A 211 -15.87 9.19 20.79
C THR A 211 -16.98 8.30 21.33
N TYR A 212 -16.95 7.01 20.98
CA TYR A 212 -17.89 5.99 21.46
C TYR A 212 -17.10 4.90 22.20
N THR A 213 -17.49 4.57 23.41
CA THR A 213 -16.79 3.58 24.25
C THR A 213 -17.70 2.39 24.56
N TYR A 214 -17.20 1.18 24.32
CA TYR A 214 -17.81 -0.10 24.68
C TYR A 214 -17.03 -0.72 25.84
N GLY A 215 -17.73 -1.18 26.87
CA GLY A 215 -17.16 -1.68 28.11
C GLY A 215 -16.98 -0.60 29.18
N PRO A 216 -16.31 -0.90 30.31
CA PRO A 216 -15.41 -2.04 30.50
C PRO A 216 -16.11 -3.40 30.60
N TYR A 217 -15.47 -4.42 30.03
CA TYR A 217 -15.86 -5.83 30.16
C TYR A 217 -14.82 -6.57 31.00
N THR A 218 -15.29 -7.48 31.86
CA THR A 218 -14.45 -8.23 32.80
C THR A 218 -14.48 -9.73 32.52
N ASP A 219 -13.33 -10.40 32.74
CA ASP A 219 -13.17 -11.86 32.72
C ASP A 219 -13.76 -12.53 31.46
N LEU A 220 -13.28 -12.09 30.29
CA LEU A 220 -13.69 -12.65 29.01
C LEU A 220 -12.77 -13.80 28.59
N GLU A 221 -13.39 -14.88 28.11
CA GLU A 221 -12.70 -16.06 27.59
C GLU A 221 -11.95 -15.76 26.28
N ALA A 222 -10.97 -16.61 25.97
CA ALA A 222 -10.24 -16.53 24.72
C ALA A 222 -11.19 -16.74 23.52
N GLY A 223 -11.09 -15.88 22.51
CA GLY A 223 -11.93 -15.94 21.30
C GLY A 223 -13.37 -15.44 21.48
N ALA A 224 -13.71 -14.77 22.59
CA ALA A 224 -15.03 -14.15 22.75
C ALA A 224 -15.26 -13.05 21.71
N VAL A 225 -16.41 -13.09 21.03
CA VAL A 225 -16.82 -12.12 20.00
C VAL A 225 -18.19 -11.56 20.35
N GLN A 226 -18.35 -10.25 20.19
CA GLN A 226 -19.64 -9.57 20.29
C GLN A 226 -19.76 -8.59 19.14
N GLU A 227 -20.43 -9.01 18.07
CA GLU A 227 -20.59 -8.20 16.87
C GLU A 227 -21.39 -6.94 17.14
N VAL A 228 -20.89 -5.82 16.63
CA VAL A 228 -21.51 -4.51 16.65
C VAL A 228 -21.19 -3.78 15.35
N SER A 229 -22.02 -2.82 14.99
CA SER A 229 -21.78 -1.96 13.85
C SER A 229 -22.08 -0.51 14.20
N VAL A 230 -21.37 0.39 13.54
CA VAL A 230 -21.60 1.83 13.64
C VAL A 230 -21.75 2.41 12.25
N ARG A 231 -22.81 3.17 12.03
CA ARG A 231 -23.07 3.93 10.81
C ARG A 231 -22.93 5.41 11.11
N TYR A 232 -21.99 6.06 10.44
CA TYR A 232 -21.62 7.45 10.72
C TYR A 232 -21.41 8.25 9.44
N GLU A 233 -21.52 9.57 9.53
CA GLU A 233 -21.27 10.47 8.40
C GLU A 233 -19.79 10.43 7.99
N PHE A 234 -19.55 10.06 6.73
CA PHE A 234 -18.23 10.14 6.11
C PHE A 234 -18.39 10.67 4.68
N THR A 235 -18.60 11.98 4.56
CA THR A 235 -18.77 12.66 3.27
C THR A 235 -17.42 13.07 2.66
N LYS A 236 -16.49 12.11 2.58
CA LYS A 236 -15.21 12.21 1.86
C LYS A 236 -15.06 11.00 0.92
N PRO A 237 -14.19 11.07 -0.10
CA PRO A 237 -13.92 9.93 -0.98
C PRO A 237 -13.36 8.72 -0.22
N LEU A 238 -13.70 7.50 -0.68
CA LEU A 238 -13.09 6.26 -0.23
C LEU A 238 -12.15 5.75 -1.32
N THR A 239 -11.04 6.46 -1.51
CA THR A 239 -10.08 6.18 -2.58
C THR A 239 -9.29 4.91 -2.29
N HIS A 240 -9.36 3.95 -3.21
CA HIS A 240 -8.67 2.68 -3.16
C HIS A 240 -7.79 2.52 -4.40
N GLY A 241 -6.48 2.44 -4.20
CA GLY A 241 -5.50 2.15 -5.25
C GLY A 241 -5.32 0.65 -5.42
N LYS A 242 -5.93 0.06 -6.44
CA LYS A 242 -5.77 -1.37 -6.73
C LYS A 242 -4.30 -1.74 -7.02
N LEU A 243 -3.63 -0.87 -7.76
CA LEU A 243 -2.23 -1.02 -8.11
C LEU A 243 -1.57 0.35 -8.18
N LEU A 244 -0.38 0.43 -7.60
CA LEU A 244 0.57 1.52 -7.81
C LEU A 244 1.87 0.91 -8.33
N GLU A 245 2.25 1.26 -9.56
CA GLU A 245 3.57 0.94 -10.09
C GLU A 245 4.42 2.20 -10.09
N ARG A 246 5.56 2.17 -9.41
CA ARG A 246 6.50 3.28 -9.33
C ARG A 246 7.82 2.90 -9.95
N ASP A 247 8.23 3.63 -10.97
CA ASP A 247 9.51 3.48 -11.64
C ASP A 247 10.43 4.62 -11.26
N ILE A 248 11.64 4.29 -10.83
CA ILE A 248 12.68 5.24 -10.47
C ILE A 248 13.88 4.95 -11.37
N GLU A 249 14.06 5.74 -12.42
CA GLU A 249 15.19 5.61 -13.34
C GLU A 249 16.35 6.51 -12.89
N VAL A 250 17.50 5.90 -12.63
CA VAL A 250 18.71 6.58 -12.19
C VAL A 250 19.67 6.78 -13.38
N SER A 251 20.04 8.03 -13.67
CA SER A 251 20.97 8.38 -14.75
C SER A 251 22.21 9.11 -14.23
N HIS A 252 23.34 8.39 -14.16
CA HIS A 252 24.64 9.00 -13.83
C HIS A 252 25.18 9.92 -14.94
N TRP A 253 24.80 9.67 -16.20
CA TRP A 253 25.20 10.51 -17.33
C TRP A 253 24.51 11.86 -17.33
N GLY A 254 23.19 11.86 -17.06
CA GLY A 254 22.39 13.08 -17.02
C GLY A 254 22.35 13.77 -15.66
N GLY A 255 22.91 13.15 -14.62
CA GLY A 255 22.78 13.66 -13.25
C GLY A 255 21.32 13.76 -12.78
N ASN A 256 20.43 12.94 -13.34
CA ASN A 256 18.98 13.03 -13.14
C ASN A 256 18.44 11.72 -12.54
N ILE A 257 17.40 11.85 -11.73
CA ILE A 257 16.52 10.76 -11.32
C ILE A 257 15.12 11.05 -11.87
N ALA A 258 14.59 10.14 -12.68
CA ALA A 258 13.24 10.26 -13.24
C ALA A 258 12.31 9.32 -12.48
N THR A 259 11.22 9.86 -11.94
CA THR A 259 10.19 9.07 -11.26
C THR A 259 8.92 9.07 -12.10
N GLU A 260 8.34 7.89 -12.36
CA GLU A 260 7.01 7.73 -12.95
C GLU A 260 6.16 6.84 -12.03
N GLU A 261 5.01 7.34 -11.60
CA GLU A 261 4.01 6.57 -10.88
C GLU A 261 2.78 6.34 -11.76
N ARG A 262 2.32 5.09 -11.79
CA ARG A 262 1.14 4.65 -12.52
C ARG A 262 0.12 4.13 -11.52
N HIS A 263 -1.04 4.78 -11.52
CA HIS A 263 -2.09 4.62 -10.52
C HIS A 263 -3.33 3.99 -11.16
N TRP A 264 -3.83 2.91 -10.55
CA TRP A 264 -5.14 2.32 -10.87
C TRP A 264 -6.08 2.56 -9.69
N LEU A 265 -6.90 3.61 -9.76
CA LEU A 265 -7.73 4.05 -8.66
C LEU A 265 -9.20 3.68 -8.87
N THR A 266 -9.86 3.35 -7.77
CA THR A 266 -11.31 3.19 -7.66
C THR A 266 -11.80 4.00 -6.46
N ASN A 267 -12.91 4.72 -6.60
CA ASN A 267 -13.58 5.30 -5.43
C ASN A 267 -14.64 4.32 -4.91
N ARG A 268 -14.44 3.76 -3.71
CA ARG A 268 -15.35 2.80 -3.06
C ARG A 268 -16.52 3.46 -2.33
N ALA A 269 -16.68 4.78 -2.47
CA ALA A 269 -17.80 5.57 -1.97
C ALA A 269 -19.17 5.04 -2.45
N ALA A 270 -20.25 5.55 -1.86
CA ALA A 270 -21.60 5.25 -2.31
C ALA A 270 -21.76 5.63 -3.79
N THR A 271 -22.35 4.72 -4.56
CA THR A 271 -22.63 4.94 -5.98
C THR A 271 -23.76 5.94 -6.17
N LEU A 272 -23.85 6.57 -7.35
CA LEU A 272 -24.93 7.50 -7.63
C LEU A 272 -26.24 6.73 -7.89
N LYS A 273 -27.31 7.09 -7.18
CA LYS A 273 -28.65 6.52 -7.37
C LYS A 273 -29.22 6.84 -8.75
N ASN A 274 -28.98 8.05 -9.21
CA ASN A 274 -29.38 8.54 -10.54
C ASN A 274 -28.14 8.79 -11.40
N HIS A 275 -28.33 9.08 -12.68
CA HIS A 275 -27.24 9.51 -13.54
C HIS A 275 -26.57 10.78 -13.02
N PHE A 276 -25.28 10.91 -13.33
CA PHE A 276 -24.53 12.13 -13.06
C PHE A 276 -25.17 13.33 -13.76
N SER A 277 -25.41 14.40 -13.00
CA SER A 277 -25.91 15.67 -13.50
C SER A 277 -24.80 16.72 -13.44
N ARG A 278 -24.32 17.13 -14.63
CA ARG A 278 -23.34 18.21 -14.75
C ARG A 278 -23.86 19.54 -14.21
N VAL A 279 -25.16 19.80 -14.36
CA VAL A 279 -25.80 21.02 -13.83
C VAL A 279 -25.71 21.05 -12.31
N LEU A 280 -26.07 19.95 -11.64
CA LEU A 280 -25.93 19.85 -10.18
C LEU A 280 -24.48 19.96 -9.74
N PHE A 281 -23.54 19.41 -10.50
CA PHE A 281 -22.11 19.49 -10.19
C PHE A 281 -21.60 20.94 -10.28
N GLN A 282 -21.98 21.65 -11.34
CA GLN A 282 -21.65 23.07 -11.51
C GLN A 282 -22.28 23.93 -10.42
N GLN A 283 -23.55 23.71 -10.09
CA GLN A 283 -24.23 24.37 -8.97
C GLN A 283 -23.53 24.13 -7.63
N SER A 284 -23.15 22.87 -7.36
CA SER A 284 -22.42 22.52 -6.13
C SER A 284 -21.05 23.20 -6.06
N SER A 285 -20.44 23.54 -7.19
CA SER A 285 -19.13 24.19 -7.21
C SER A 285 -19.15 25.62 -6.67
N TYR A 286 -20.32 26.28 -6.65
CA TYR A 286 -20.46 27.63 -6.11
C TYR A 286 -20.45 27.67 -4.58
N TYR A 287 -21.05 26.67 -3.92
CA TYR A 287 -21.16 26.61 -2.45
C TYR A 287 -20.23 25.56 -1.82
N ASN A 288 -19.55 24.76 -2.64
CA ASN A 288 -18.60 23.70 -2.29
C ASN A 288 -19.01 22.84 -1.08
N PRO A 289 -20.17 22.15 -1.15
CA PRO A 289 -20.57 21.25 -0.09
C PRO A 289 -19.60 20.05 0.01
N PRO A 290 -19.50 19.41 1.18
CA PRO A 290 -18.84 18.11 1.31
C PRO A 290 -19.35 17.13 0.26
N SER A 291 -18.47 16.36 -0.35
CA SER A 291 -18.81 15.44 -1.43
C SER A 291 -17.95 14.19 -1.34
N SER A 292 -18.56 13.04 -1.64
CA SER A 292 -17.86 11.76 -1.74
C SER A 292 -17.04 11.61 -3.03
N ALA A 293 -17.13 12.56 -3.96
CA ALA A 293 -16.38 12.53 -5.21
C ALA A 293 -14.94 13.00 -5.02
N LEU A 294 -13.97 12.25 -5.59
CA LEU A 294 -12.59 12.70 -5.68
C LEU A 294 -12.46 13.72 -6.82
N LYS A 295 -12.25 14.98 -6.44
CA LYS A 295 -12.17 16.13 -7.38
C LYS A 295 -10.75 16.55 -7.70
N GLU A 296 -9.85 16.41 -6.73
CA GLU A 296 -8.46 16.86 -6.82
C GLU A 296 -7.58 15.92 -5.99
N MET A 297 -6.38 15.67 -6.48
CA MET A 297 -5.34 14.89 -5.80
C MET A 297 -4.09 15.76 -5.68
N LYS A 298 -3.52 15.82 -4.48
CA LYS A 298 -2.33 16.63 -4.16
C LYS A 298 -1.16 15.71 -3.88
N PHE A 299 -0.08 15.90 -4.62
CA PHE A 299 1.17 15.15 -4.53
C PHE A 299 2.24 16.09 -3.95
N PRO A 300 2.62 15.93 -2.68
CA PRO A 300 3.71 16.71 -2.10
C PRO A 300 5.04 16.08 -2.49
N LEU A 301 5.65 16.58 -3.56
CA LEU A 301 6.91 16.08 -4.10
C LEU A 301 8.10 16.59 -3.30
N ILE A 302 9.25 15.97 -3.51
CA ILE A 302 10.52 16.40 -2.91
C ILE A 302 10.96 17.74 -3.53
N VAL A 303 11.48 18.64 -2.69
CA VAL A 303 12.02 19.94 -3.14
C VAL A 303 13.14 19.71 -4.16
N GLY A 304 13.13 20.50 -5.25
CA GLY A 304 14.02 20.29 -6.39
C GLY A 304 13.44 19.37 -7.47
N SER A 305 12.20 18.90 -7.30
CA SER A 305 11.48 18.23 -8.39
C SER A 305 11.20 19.20 -9.55
N ALA A 306 11.28 18.69 -10.77
CA ALA A 306 11.09 19.42 -12.02
C ALA A 306 10.30 18.60 -13.05
N ASP A 307 9.89 19.24 -14.15
CA ASP A 307 9.28 18.58 -15.32
C ASP A 307 8.10 17.64 -15.00
N ALA A 308 7.25 18.04 -14.05
CA ALA A 308 6.09 17.25 -13.69
C ALA A 308 5.09 17.15 -14.85
N TYR A 309 4.63 15.94 -15.16
CA TYR A 309 3.60 15.69 -16.18
C TYR A 309 2.47 14.81 -15.63
N PHE A 310 1.30 14.92 -16.26
CA PHE A 310 0.09 14.17 -15.88
C PHE A 310 -0.64 13.70 -17.14
N ILE A 311 -0.68 12.38 -17.33
CA ILE A 311 -1.13 11.72 -18.54
C ILE A 311 -2.12 10.63 -18.14
N ASP A 312 -3.20 10.46 -18.89
CA ASP A 312 -4.06 9.29 -18.80
C ASP A 312 -3.87 8.37 -20.00
N ASP A 313 -4.61 7.27 -20.05
CA ASP A 313 -4.48 6.26 -21.13
C ASP A 313 -4.75 6.83 -22.54
N ILE A 314 -5.45 7.98 -22.64
CA ILE A 314 -5.80 8.63 -23.91
C ILE A 314 -5.03 9.93 -24.15
N GLY A 315 -4.03 10.25 -23.33
CA GLY A 315 -3.08 11.34 -23.55
C GLY A 315 -3.01 12.36 -22.41
N ASN A 316 -2.49 13.54 -22.73
CA ASN A 316 -2.19 14.55 -21.72
C ASN A 316 -3.45 15.12 -21.06
N VAL A 317 -3.40 15.31 -19.74
CA VAL A 317 -4.46 15.96 -18.97
C VAL A 317 -3.95 17.32 -18.47
N SER A 318 -4.44 18.39 -19.09
CA SER A 318 -3.97 19.76 -18.83
C SER A 318 -4.46 20.36 -17.51
N THR A 319 -5.37 19.69 -16.81
CA THR A 319 -5.91 20.12 -15.52
C THR A 319 -5.00 19.73 -14.35
N SER A 320 -3.71 20.04 -14.48
CA SER A 320 -2.70 19.90 -13.42
C SER A 320 -2.08 21.26 -13.08
N ARG A 321 -1.56 21.38 -11.86
CA ARG A 321 -0.85 22.56 -11.40
C ARG A 321 0.35 22.14 -10.58
N PHE A 322 1.53 22.31 -11.15
CA PHE A 322 2.79 22.14 -10.45
C PHE A 322 3.27 23.48 -9.89
N ARG A 323 3.60 23.51 -8.60
CA ARG A 323 4.22 24.65 -7.93
C ARG A 323 5.50 24.16 -7.27
N THR A 324 6.61 24.84 -7.52
CA THR A 324 7.90 24.49 -6.94
C THR A 324 8.58 25.76 -6.43
N ASN A 325 9.05 25.69 -5.19
CA ASN A 325 9.71 26.76 -4.45
C ASN A 325 10.91 26.14 -3.70
N LEU A 326 11.77 26.98 -3.10
CA LEU A 326 12.91 26.51 -2.27
C LEU A 326 12.52 25.68 -1.03
N ARG A 327 11.23 25.63 -0.67
CA ARG A 327 10.72 24.96 0.54
C ARG A 327 9.69 23.88 0.27
N GLU A 328 9.03 23.91 -0.87
CA GLU A 328 7.90 23.03 -1.19
C GLU A 328 7.86 22.74 -2.69
N ALA A 329 7.48 21.53 -3.06
CA ALA A 329 7.15 21.15 -4.42
C ALA A 329 5.81 20.43 -4.38
N ASP A 330 4.75 21.06 -4.86
CA ASP A 330 3.39 20.54 -4.80
C ASP A 330 2.81 20.40 -6.19
N LEU A 331 2.37 19.19 -6.52
CA LEU A 331 1.66 18.86 -7.75
C LEU A 331 0.19 18.59 -7.45
N SER A 332 -0.70 19.47 -7.90
CA SER A 332 -2.15 19.30 -7.78
C SER A 332 -2.71 18.79 -9.10
N LEU A 333 -3.37 17.63 -9.08
CA LEU A 333 -3.95 16.96 -10.24
C LEU A 333 -5.47 16.97 -10.13
N LYS A 334 -6.15 17.38 -11.20
CA LYS A 334 -7.60 17.22 -11.32
C LYS A 334 -7.89 16.22 -12.44
N PRO A 335 -8.50 15.07 -12.13
CA PRO A 335 -8.94 14.11 -13.14
C PRO A 335 -9.88 14.75 -14.18
N ARG A 336 -10.01 14.14 -15.37
CA ARG A 336 -10.92 14.64 -16.43
C ARG A 336 -12.39 14.73 -15.99
N TYR A 337 -12.78 13.91 -15.03
CA TYR A 337 -14.12 13.86 -14.46
C TYR A 337 -14.02 13.63 -12.94
N PRO A 338 -14.97 14.14 -12.14
CA PRO A 338 -15.02 13.85 -10.71
C PRO A 338 -15.26 12.36 -10.50
N ILE A 339 -14.42 11.69 -9.70
CA ILE A 339 -14.51 10.24 -9.52
C ILE A 339 -15.52 9.97 -8.39
N TYR A 340 -16.77 9.68 -8.74
CA TYR A 340 -17.82 9.27 -7.80
C TYR A 340 -17.70 7.79 -7.40
N GLY A 341 -18.49 7.36 -6.43
CA GLY A 341 -18.51 5.96 -5.99
C GLY A 341 -18.73 4.98 -7.14
N GLY A 342 -17.89 3.95 -7.19
CA GLY A 342 -17.85 2.93 -8.24
C GLY A 342 -17.08 3.31 -9.50
N TRP A 343 -16.60 4.56 -9.63
CA TRP A 343 -15.85 4.99 -10.82
C TRP A 343 -14.37 4.66 -10.66
N ASN A 344 -13.75 4.29 -11.78
CA ASN A 344 -12.32 4.00 -11.88
C ASN A 344 -11.60 5.13 -12.60
N TYR A 345 -10.35 5.38 -12.24
CA TYR A 345 -9.49 6.33 -12.94
C TYR A 345 -8.05 5.83 -12.96
N ASN A 346 -7.54 5.58 -14.16
CA ASN A 346 -6.16 5.16 -14.36
C ASN A 346 -5.37 6.33 -14.94
N PHE A 347 -4.20 6.59 -14.39
CA PHE A 347 -3.35 7.66 -14.86
C PHE A 347 -1.88 7.42 -14.51
N ARG A 348 -1.04 8.20 -15.17
CA ARG A 348 0.40 8.26 -14.95
C ARG A 348 0.80 9.68 -14.59
N VAL A 349 1.68 9.78 -13.62
CA VAL A 349 2.28 11.04 -13.19
C VAL A 349 3.77 10.80 -13.07
N GLY A 350 4.57 11.74 -13.57
CA GLY A 350 6.01 11.63 -13.43
C GLY A 350 6.66 12.99 -13.27
N TRP A 351 7.87 12.99 -12.74
CA TRP A 351 8.68 14.16 -12.46
C TRP A 351 10.16 13.78 -12.43
N ASN A 352 11.01 14.77 -12.67
CA ASN A 352 12.45 14.67 -12.58
C ASN A 352 12.95 15.22 -11.25
N GLY A 353 14.16 14.83 -10.86
CA GLY A 353 14.87 15.38 -9.72
C GLY A 353 16.38 15.32 -9.94
N GLU A 354 17.11 16.23 -9.31
CA GLU A 354 18.58 16.24 -9.37
C GLU A 354 19.14 15.05 -8.58
N LEU A 355 19.96 14.22 -9.22
CA LEU A 355 20.44 12.96 -8.64
C LEU A 355 21.29 13.18 -7.37
N GLU A 356 21.97 14.32 -7.25
CA GLU A 356 22.81 14.65 -6.09
C GLU A 356 22.04 14.77 -4.76
N ASN A 357 20.72 15.00 -4.82
CA ASN A 357 19.86 15.06 -3.65
C ASN A 357 19.53 13.67 -3.10
N PHE A 358 19.63 12.63 -3.93
CA PHE A 358 19.25 11.25 -3.61
C PHE A 358 20.45 10.30 -3.51
N LEU A 359 21.53 10.60 -4.24
CA LEU A 359 22.68 9.72 -4.40
C LEU A 359 23.89 10.23 -3.62
N ARG A 360 24.51 9.35 -2.83
CA ARG A 360 25.77 9.61 -2.13
C ARG A 360 26.80 8.56 -2.51
N LYS A 361 28.06 8.99 -2.62
CA LYS A 361 29.19 8.10 -2.82
C LYS A 361 29.76 7.68 -1.46
N THR A 362 30.10 6.40 -1.29
CA THR A 362 30.71 5.95 -0.04
C THR A 362 32.18 6.33 0.05
N LYS A 363 32.70 6.47 1.28
CA LYS A 363 34.12 6.79 1.51
C LYS A 363 35.05 5.60 1.30
N SER A 364 34.51 4.38 1.36
CA SER A 364 35.29 3.12 1.38
C SER A 364 35.65 2.59 -0.01
N GLY A 365 35.00 3.07 -1.08
CA GLY A 365 35.28 2.64 -2.45
C GLY A 365 35.00 3.73 -3.49
N SER A 366 35.84 3.82 -4.52
CA SER A 366 35.68 4.82 -5.59
C SER A 366 34.45 4.58 -6.48
N ASP A 367 33.83 3.41 -6.40
CA ASP A 367 32.77 2.98 -7.32
C ASP A 367 31.48 2.53 -6.61
N ASN A 368 31.36 2.73 -5.29
CA ASN A 368 30.19 2.33 -4.53
C ASN A 368 29.27 3.52 -4.22
N PHE A 369 27.97 3.35 -4.50
CA PHE A 369 26.96 4.38 -4.39
C PHE A 369 25.79 3.91 -3.52
N VAL A 370 25.24 4.86 -2.77
CA VAL A 370 24.04 4.68 -1.93
C VAL A 370 22.97 5.65 -2.42
N LEU A 371 21.87 5.09 -2.91
CA LEU A 371 20.67 5.81 -3.33
C LEU A 371 19.66 5.76 -2.19
N LYS A 372 19.12 6.91 -1.80
CA LYS A 372 18.03 7.03 -0.83
C LYS A 372 16.83 7.68 -1.52
N VAL A 373 15.71 6.96 -1.63
CA VAL A 373 14.46 7.44 -2.26
C VAL A 373 13.25 7.02 -1.43
N PRO A 374 12.11 7.76 -1.46
CA PRO A 374 10.88 7.28 -0.85
C PRO A 374 10.42 5.96 -1.49
N PHE A 375 9.86 5.04 -0.69
CA PHE A 375 9.33 3.77 -1.21
C PHE A 375 8.18 4.02 -2.20
N PHE A 376 7.30 4.97 -1.87
CA PHE A 376 6.26 5.50 -2.74
C PHE A 376 5.88 6.92 -2.29
N GLU A 377 5.33 7.74 -3.18
CA GLU A 377 4.85 9.08 -2.81
C GLU A 377 3.33 9.16 -2.89
N GLY A 378 2.72 8.92 -4.05
CA GLY A 378 1.27 9.02 -4.22
C GLY A 378 0.65 10.37 -3.74
N PRO A 379 -0.68 10.54 -3.83
CA PRO A 379 -1.32 11.72 -3.30
C PRO A 379 -1.48 11.67 -1.78
N LYS A 380 -1.32 12.82 -1.13
CA LYS A 380 -1.57 13.04 0.29
C LYS A 380 -2.92 13.74 0.46
N GLN A 381 -3.91 13.00 0.96
CA GLN A 381 -5.27 13.50 1.19
C GLN A 381 -5.62 13.47 2.69
N GLY A 382 -6.50 14.37 3.15
CA GLY A 382 -6.91 14.42 4.55
C GLY A 382 -7.81 13.25 4.97
N GLU A 383 -8.51 12.65 4.01
CA GLU A 383 -9.26 11.41 4.13
C GLU A 383 -8.38 10.16 4.14
N GLY A 384 -7.11 10.26 3.75
CA GLY A 384 -6.22 9.13 3.59
C GLY A 384 -6.49 8.29 2.34
N MET A 385 -5.49 7.49 1.98
CA MET A 385 -5.51 6.62 0.81
C MET A 385 -4.91 5.25 1.13
N GLU A 386 -5.54 4.22 0.61
CA GLU A 386 -5.09 2.83 0.72
C GLU A 386 -4.68 2.27 -0.65
N TYR A 387 -3.69 1.39 -0.64
CA TYR A 387 -3.19 0.68 -1.81
C TYR A 387 -3.17 -0.82 -1.54
N GLU A 388 -3.83 -1.58 -2.40
CA GLU A 388 -3.84 -3.04 -2.34
C GLU A 388 -2.45 -3.60 -2.68
N LYS A 389 -1.82 -3.08 -3.75
CA LYS A 389 -0.50 -3.51 -4.20
C LYS A 389 0.35 -2.32 -4.66
N VAL A 390 1.58 -2.25 -4.16
CA VAL A 390 2.60 -1.27 -4.55
C VAL A 390 3.81 -2.01 -5.09
N VAL A 391 4.19 -1.72 -6.33
CA VAL A 391 5.36 -2.28 -7.00
C VAL A 391 6.34 -1.14 -7.29
N THR A 392 7.45 -1.10 -6.56
CA THR A 392 8.49 -0.08 -6.73
C THR A 392 9.69 -0.69 -7.47
N ARG A 393 10.05 -0.09 -8.60
CA ARG A 393 11.13 -0.53 -9.48
C ARG A 393 12.22 0.53 -9.53
N VAL A 394 13.40 0.19 -9.04
CA VAL A 394 14.60 1.04 -9.12
C VAL A 394 15.44 0.56 -10.30
N ILE A 395 15.46 1.34 -11.38
CA ILE A 395 16.19 1.06 -12.61
C ILE A 395 17.55 1.75 -12.53
N LEU A 396 18.58 0.97 -12.22
CA LEU A 396 19.96 1.46 -12.06
C LEU A 396 20.67 1.62 -13.40
N PRO A 397 21.79 2.34 -13.47
CA PRO A 397 22.59 2.44 -14.69
C PRO A 397 23.05 1.09 -15.24
N GLU A 398 23.26 1.01 -16.56
CA GLU A 398 23.79 -0.19 -17.22
C GLU A 398 25.19 -0.52 -16.68
N GLY A 399 25.36 -1.75 -16.18
CA GLY A 399 26.61 -2.19 -15.56
C GLY A 399 26.69 -1.99 -14.05
N ALA A 400 25.60 -1.58 -13.39
CA ALA A 400 25.49 -1.62 -11.93
C ALA A 400 25.46 -3.08 -11.41
N THR A 401 26.29 -3.37 -10.41
CA THR A 401 26.46 -4.71 -9.81
C THR A 401 26.32 -4.65 -8.28
N ASN A 402 26.27 -5.81 -7.62
CA ASN A 402 26.23 -5.92 -6.15
C ASN A 402 25.11 -5.07 -5.51
N VAL A 403 23.90 -5.24 -6.01
CA VAL A 403 22.73 -4.47 -5.55
C VAL A 403 22.24 -5.05 -4.23
N HIS A 404 22.23 -4.21 -3.20
CA HIS A 404 21.66 -4.47 -1.88
C HIS A 404 20.63 -3.40 -1.57
N PHE A 405 19.57 -3.75 -0.84
CA PHE A 405 18.55 -2.79 -0.47
C PHE A 405 18.08 -2.99 0.97
N GLU A 406 17.62 -1.89 1.56
CA GLU A 406 17.02 -1.85 2.90
C GLU A 406 15.78 -0.94 2.86
N THR A 407 14.71 -1.39 3.52
CA THR A 407 13.52 -0.58 3.72
C THR A 407 12.81 -0.98 5.01
N THR A 408 12.01 -0.07 5.55
CA THR A 408 11.15 -0.31 6.72
C THR A 408 9.73 -0.68 6.31
N VAL A 409 9.37 -0.59 5.02
CA VAL A 409 8.07 -1.05 4.53
C VAL A 409 8.05 -2.58 4.53
N PRO A 410 6.98 -3.24 5.04
CA PRO A 410 6.85 -4.69 4.94
C PRO A 410 6.76 -5.10 3.47
N ILE A 411 7.75 -5.86 3.00
CA ILE A 411 7.82 -6.37 1.62
C ILE A 411 7.31 -7.81 1.56
N VAL A 412 6.71 -8.17 0.42
CA VAL A 412 6.25 -9.54 0.15
C VAL A 412 7.16 -10.26 -0.83
N SER A 413 7.77 -9.53 -1.76
CA SER A 413 8.70 -10.13 -2.72
C SER A 413 9.67 -9.09 -3.25
N ASP A 414 10.91 -9.50 -3.47
CA ASP A 414 11.91 -8.75 -4.19
C ASP A 414 12.50 -9.58 -5.34
N THR A 415 12.88 -8.91 -6.42
CA THR A 415 13.49 -9.54 -7.59
C THR A 415 14.44 -8.58 -8.26
N ILE A 416 15.62 -9.08 -8.64
CA ILE A 416 16.56 -8.35 -9.48
C ILE A 416 16.43 -8.89 -10.91
N SER A 417 16.05 -8.02 -11.83
CA SER A 417 15.90 -8.33 -13.25
C SER A 417 16.71 -7.37 -14.11
N LEU A 418 16.74 -7.65 -15.41
CA LEU A 418 17.34 -6.76 -16.41
C LEU A 418 16.24 -6.11 -17.24
N THR A 419 16.24 -4.78 -17.30
CA THR A 419 15.32 -3.99 -18.14
C THR A 419 16.11 -3.31 -19.24
N LYS A 420 15.65 -3.39 -20.49
CA LYS A 420 16.29 -2.73 -21.62
C LYS A 420 15.53 -1.46 -21.98
N THR A 421 16.21 -0.33 -21.96
CA THR A 421 15.71 0.96 -22.46
C THR A 421 16.58 1.45 -23.63
N PHE A 422 16.36 2.68 -24.07
CA PHE A 422 17.08 3.30 -25.18
C PHE A 422 18.60 3.26 -24.98
N MET A 423 19.31 2.86 -26.04
CA MET A 423 20.77 2.81 -26.11
C MET A 423 21.44 1.90 -25.07
N ASP A 424 20.71 0.93 -24.51
CA ASP A 424 21.31 -0.09 -23.67
C ASP A 424 21.83 -1.27 -24.52
N THR A 425 23.00 -1.82 -24.17
CA THR A 425 23.55 -2.99 -24.86
C THR A 425 23.26 -4.30 -24.14
N VAL A 426 23.57 -4.35 -22.83
CA VAL A 426 23.27 -5.48 -21.95
C VAL A 426 21.88 -5.30 -21.38
N GLY A 427 21.59 -4.08 -20.92
CA GLY A 427 20.39 -3.71 -20.17
C GLY A 427 20.74 -3.25 -18.75
N ARG A 428 19.77 -2.60 -18.13
CA ARG A 428 19.89 -1.99 -16.80
C ARG A 428 19.45 -2.94 -15.70
N THR A 429 20.26 -3.00 -14.65
CA THR A 429 19.93 -3.74 -13.44
C THR A 429 18.74 -3.07 -12.77
N THR A 430 17.64 -3.80 -12.61
CA THR A 430 16.39 -3.29 -12.05
C THR A 430 16.06 -4.07 -10.78
N LEU A 431 15.97 -3.36 -9.66
CA LEU A 431 15.46 -3.90 -8.41
C LEU A 431 13.95 -3.68 -8.36
N THR A 432 13.17 -4.75 -8.32
CA THR A 432 11.71 -4.70 -8.15
C THR A 432 11.35 -5.16 -6.75
N VAL A 433 10.70 -4.29 -5.98
CA VAL A 433 10.24 -4.58 -4.62
C VAL A 433 8.72 -4.44 -4.60
N THR A 434 8.03 -5.45 -4.10
CA THR A 434 6.56 -5.47 -3.99
C THR A 434 6.12 -5.45 -2.54
N ALA A 435 5.23 -4.53 -2.22
CA ALA A 435 4.51 -4.47 -0.95
C ALA A 435 3.00 -4.60 -1.22
N VAL A 436 2.27 -5.15 -0.25
CA VAL A 436 0.80 -5.28 -0.31
C VAL A 436 0.19 -4.61 0.91
N ASN A 437 -1.07 -4.20 0.79
CA ASN A 437 -1.84 -3.57 1.87
C ASN A 437 -1.12 -2.36 2.48
N VAL A 438 -0.75 -1.40 1.63
CA VAL A 438 -0.02 -0.19 2.01
C VAL A 438 -1.00 0.97 2.20
N VAL A 439 -0.73 1.83 3.16
CA VAL A 439 -1.53 3.06 3.40
C VAL A 439 -0.63 4.28 3.36
N ASP A 440 -1.23 5.46 3.18
CA ASP A 440 -0.53 6.74 3.08
C ASP A 440 0.41 7.07 4.26
N GLU A 441 0.20 6.50 5.43
CA GLU A 441 1.07 6.66 6.61
C GLU A 441 2.46 6.03 6.45
N LEU A 442 2.61 5.08 5.52
CA LEU A 442 3.89 4.45 5.23
C LEU A 442 4.71 5.23 4.19
N ARG A 443 4.17 6.33 3.66
CA ARG A 443 4.80 7.17 2.63
C ARG A 443 6.14 7.77 3.05
N ASP A 444 6.29 8.08 4.33
CA ASP A 444 7.51 8.71 4.86
C ASP A 444 8.66 7.69 5.03
N ARG A 445 8.48 6.44 4.57
CA ARG A 445 9.51 5.39 4.61
C ARG A 445 10.36 5.41 3.36
N ASP A 446 11.66 5.38 3.59
CA ASP A 446 12.65 5.34 2.53
C ASP A 446 12.98 3.91 2.09
N LEU A 447 13.40 3.80 0.85
CA LEU A 447 14.10 2.68 0.24
C LEU A 447 15.55 3.11 0.00
N ILE A 448 16.48 2.41 0.64
CA ILE A 448 17.91 2.63 0.49
C ILE A 448 18.45 1.52 -0.40
N VAL A 449 19.13 1.89 -1.49
CA VAL A 449 19.73 0.94 -2.44
C VAL A 449 21.22 1.23 -2.54
N THR A 450 22.03 0.23 -2.20
CA THR A 450 23.49 0.27 -2.37
C THR A 450 23.88 -0.54 -3.58
N TYR A 451 24.75 -0.01 -4.44
CA TYR A 451 25.25 -0.71 -5.61
C TYR A 451 26.65 -0.23 -6.01
N ASP A 452 27.36 -1.09 -6.72
CA ASP A 452 28.64 -0.76 -7.32
C ASP A 452 28.43 -0.38 -8.79
N TYR A 453 29.10 0.69 -9.22
CA TYR A 453 29.06 1.16 -10.60
C TYR A 453 30.47 1.53 -11.09
N PRO A 454 31.16 0.57 -11.74
CA PRO A 454 32.54 0.74 -12.20
C PRO A 454 32.69 1.91 -13.17
N PHE A 455 33.78 2.66 -13.05
CA PHE A 455 34.06 3.80 -13.94
C PHE A 455 34.01 3.42 -15.44
N ALA A 456 34.51 2.25 -15.82
CA ALA A 456 34.52 1.76 -17.20
C ALA A 456 33.09 1.58 -17.77
N ALA A 457 32.12 1.21 -16.95
CA ALA A 457 30.73 0.99 -17.39
C ALA A 457 30.09 2.29 -17.93
N ARG A 458 30.53 3.46 -17.44
CA ARG A 458 30.06 4.77 -17.91
C ARG A 458 30.33 4.96 -19.41
N PHE A 459 31.49 4.55 -19.89
CA PHE A 459 31.88 4.77 -21.29
C PHE A 459 31.25 3.78 -22.27
N ARG A 460 30.56 2.75 -21.78
CA ARG A 460 29.96 1.71 -22.61
C ARG A 460 29.00 2.28 -23.66
N LYS A 461 28.11 3.19 -23.25
CA LYS A 461 27.13 3.82 -24.16
C LYS A 461 27.80 4.65 -25.27
N PRO A 462 28.65 5.66 -24.96
CA PRO A 462 29.37 6.39 -26.01
C PRO A 462 30.21 5.51 -26.92
N LEU A 463 30.95 4.53 -26.36
CA LEU A 463 31.80 3.64 -27.14
C LEU A 463 31.01 2.75 -28.09
N THR A 464 29.82 2.30 -27.69
CA THR A 464 28.94 1.51 -28.56
C THR A 464 28.44 2.33 -29.74
N ILE A 465 28.00 3.58 -29.49
CA ILE A 465 27.56 4.48 -30.56
C ILE A 465 28.72 4.79 -31.51
N PHE A 466 29.90 5.09 -30.96
CA PHE A 466 31.11 5.32 -31.73
C PHE A 466 31.47 4.12 -32.61
N ALA A 467 31.44 2.91 -32.05
CA ALA A 467 31.70 1.69 -32.80
C ALA A 467 30.68 1.46 -33.93
N GLY A 468 29.39 1.71 -33.67
CA GLY A 468 28.34 1.60 -34.69
C GLY A 468 28.54 2.56 -35.86
N VAL A 469 28.87 3.82 -35.57
CA VAL A 469 29.19 4.83 -36.59
C VAL A 469 30.47 4.45 -37.36
N LEU A 470 31.51 3.98 -36.67
CA LEU A 470 32.75 3.52 -37.30
C LEU A 470 32.51 2.36 -38.26
N VAL A 471 31.68 1.39 -37.89
CA VAL A 471 31.29 0.27 -38.77
C VAL A 471 30.61 0.78 -40.04
N LEU A 472 29.74 1.79 -39.94
CA LEU A 472 29.09 2.39 -41.11
C LEU A 472 30.11 3.06 -42.05
N PHE A 473 31.09 3.77 -41.51
CA PHE A 473 32.18 4.36 -42.32
C PHE A 473 33.05 3.29 -42.99
N VAL A 474 33.42 2.24 -42.24
CA VAL A 474 34.22 1.13 -42.80
C VAL A 474 33.43 0.39 -43.87
N ALA A 475 32.15 0.11 -43.65
CA ALA A 475 31.30 -0.54 -44.65
C ALA A 475 31.15 0.32 -45.91
N SER A 476 30.93 1.63 -45.76
CA SER A 476 30.87 2.57 -46.89
C SER A 476 32.19 2.61 -47.66
N TRP A 477 33.32 2.62 -46.95
CA TRP A 477 34.65 2.54 -47.56
C TRP A 477 34.85 1.23 -48.33
N VAL A 478 34.48 0.08 -47.76
CA VAL A 478 34.58 -1.22 -48.45
C VAL A 478 33.71 -1.22 -49.70
N VAL A 479 32.43 -0.85 -49.58
CA VAL A 479 31.49 -0.80 -50.72
C VAL A 479 31.98 0.15 -51.81
N GLY A 480 32.51 1.32 -51.44
CA GLY A 480 33.08 2.28 -52.39
C GLY A 480 34.33 1.79 -53.12
N ASN A 481 35.06 0.80 -52.55
CA ASN A 481 36.23 0.19 -53.19
C ASN A 481 35.91 -1.11 -53.95
N LEU A 482 34.66 -1.60 -53.93
CA LEU A 482 34.27 -2.77 -54.72
C LEU A 482 34.04 -2.35 -56.18
N ASP A 483 34.89 -2.84 -57.08
CA ASP A 483 34.66 -2.70 -58.52
C ASP A 483 33.57 -3.69 -58.98
N VAL A 484 32.35 -3.17 -59.18
CA VAL A 484 31.20 -3.92 -59.69
C VAL A 484 31.05 -3.78 -61.22
N SER A 485 32.06 -3.29 -61.94
CA SER A 485 31.99 -3.15 -63.39
C SER A 485 31.99 -4.50 -64.11
N ILE A 486 31.05 -4.67 -65.04
CA ILE A 486 30.95 -5.88 -65.88
C ILE A 486 31.39 -5.50 -67.30
N GLY A 487 32.64 -5.82 -67.65
CA GLY A 487 33.21 -5.60 -68.99
C GLY A 487 34.67 -5.12 -68.97
N LYS A 488 35.40 -5.36 -70.07
CA LYS A 488 36.84 -5.05 -70.18
C LYS A 488 37.08 -3.54 -70.06
N GLN A 489 37.75 -3.09 -69.00
CA GLN A 489 38.13 -1.68 -68.81
C GLN A 489 38.90 -1.16 -70.04
N LYS A 490 38.35 -0.16 -70.74
CA LYS A 490 39.09 0.60 -71.74
C LYS A 490 40.06 1.51 -71.00
N ARG A 491 41.36 1.28 -71.19
CA ARG A 491 42.42 2.20 -70.73
C ARG A 491 42.14 3.60 -71.26
N ALA A 492 41.99 4.56 -70.34
CA ALA A 492 42.03 5.98 -70.65
C ALA A 492 43.47 6.42 -70.89
#